data_AF-A0A354EXR8-F1
#
_entry.id   AF-A0A354EXR8-F1
#
_cell.length_a   1.000
_cell.length_b   1.000
_cell.length_c   1.000
_cell.angle_alpha   90.00
_cell.angle_beta   90.00
_cell.angle_gamma   90.00
#
_symmetry.space_group_name_H-M   'P 1'
#
loop_
_entity.id
_entity.type
_entity.pdbx_description
1 polymer ?
#
loop_
_entity_poly.entity_id
_entity_poly.type
_entity_poly.pdbx_seq_one_letter_code
_entity_poly.pdbx_strand_id
1 'polypeptide(L)'
;MDMQKAPQSQGIAQVLALDHLLSQERIVLYQARALNQKMSLLQYIAHENILNTKQMASSIAQFFQIPLVDLDTFDLTSIPSDLVSLTLIISHRVLPLFIQDNQLYLATDDPSQHDALQEIQFHTGFHVTPRVVDAHQLTAFITQLIHQQEHQGLSHYAANTKRIEYPHPPTENISSEEEPVVLFVKRILLEAIEQNASDIHFEPYKNDYRIRYRQDGMLITVATPPPDLSTRIAARLKVMAHLDTSERRIPQDGRFRMQLTEGLGVDFRISSCPTLWGEKIVLRLLDVTTVQADIDVLGFLPHQREHFLKAIARPEGMILVTGPTGSGKTVTLYAALNALNTMDRNVSSVEDPVEINMHGINQVNINPKAGLTFAGALRAFLRQDPDVIMIGE
;
A
#
# COMPACT_ATOMS: atom_id res chain seq x y z
N MET A 1 -45.14 -46.60 0.96
CA MET A 1 -44.90 -45.18 1.31
C MET A 1 -43.45 -45.13 1.74
N ASP A 2 -42.58 -45.08 0.73
CA ASP A 2 -41.16 -45.35 0.88
C ASP A 2 -40.45 -44.18 1.55
N MET A 3 -39.90 -44.44 2.74
CA MET A 3 -38.83 -43.64 3.31
C MET A 3 -37.61 -43.78 2.42
N GLN A 4 -37.35 -42.76 1.59
CA GLN A 4 -36.10 -42.63 0.87
C GLN A 4 -34.95 -42.56 1.90
N LYS A 5 -34.09 -43.59 1.85
CA LYS A 5 -32.82 -43.67 2.56
C LYS A 5 -31.96 -42.45 2.23
N ALA A 6 -31.74 -41.59 3.23
CA ALA A 6 -30.64 -40.62 3.18
C ALA A 6 -29.30 -41.39 3.23
N PRO A 7 -28.30 -41.00 2.44
CA PRO A 7 -27.01 -41.69 2.44
C PRO A 7 -26.34 -41.51 3.81
N GLN A 8 -25.96 -42.63 4.44
CA GLN A 8 -25.13 -42.65 5.65
C GLN A 8 -23.71 -42.17 5.30
N SER A 9 -23.49 -40.86 5.34
CA SER A 9 -22.16 -40.28 5.51
C SER A 9 -22.06 -39.76 6.95
N GLN A 10 -21.20 -40.38 7.76
CA GLN A 10 -20.93 -40.00 9.14
C GLN A 10 -20.31 -38.59 9.18
N GLY A 11 -21.14 -37.57 9.30
CA GLY A 11 -20.71 -36.16 9.27
C GLY A 11 -20.34 -35.64 10.65
N ILE A 12 -19.54 -34.57 10.68
CA ILE A 12 -19.09 -33.89 11.90
C ILE A 12 -20.25 -33.52 12.86
N ALA A 13 -21.40 -33.15 12.30
CA ALA A 13 -22.63 -32.84 13.04
C ALA A 13 -23.14 -34.01 13.87
N GLN A 14 -22.99 -35.25 13.38
CA GLN A 14 -23.42 -36.45 14.08
C GLN A 14 -22.51 -36.74 15.27
N VAL A 15 -21.20 -36.46 15.14
CA VAL A 15 -20.22 -36.63 16.21
C VAL A 15 -20.54 -35.69 17.38
N LEU A 16 -20.80 -34.41 17.09
CA LEU A 16 -21.16 -33.41 18.11
C LEU A 16 -22.45 -33.77 18.86
N ALA A 17 -23.40 -34.44 18.18
CA ALA A 17 -24.64 -34.89 18.79
C ALA A 17 -24.46 -36.16 19.64
N LEU A 18 -23.67 -37.13 19.17
CA LEU A 18 -23.43 -38.41 19.85
C LEU A 18 -22.65 -38.23 21.16
N ASP A 19 -21.68 -37.32 21.19
CA ASP A 19 -20.90 -37.01 22.39
C ASP A 19 -21.59 -35.99 23.31
N HIS A 20 -22.87 -35.70 23.06
CA HIS A 20 -23.69 -34.75 23.82
C HIS A 20 -23.10 -33.34 23.95
N LEU A 21 -22.21 -32.95 23.02
CA LEU A 21 -21.61 -31.62 22.98
C LEU A 21 -22.63 -30.57 22.54
N LEU A 22 -23.51 -30.91 21.60
CA LEU A 22 -24.62 -30.05 21.16
C LEU A 22 -25.90 -30.86 20.93
N SER A 23 -27.04 -30.22 21.20
CA SER A 23 -28.33 -30.75 20.78
C SER A 23 -28.51 -30.64 19.26
N GLN A 24 -29.30 -31.54 18.67
CA GLN A 24 -29.60 -31.50 17.23
C GLN A 24 -30.19 -30.16 16.78
N GLU A 25 -31.04 -29.54 17.61
CA GLU A 25 -31.61 -28.21 17.34
C GLU A 25 -30.53 -27.12 17.22
N ARG A 26 -29.53 -27.14 18.12
CA ARG A 26 -28.42 -26.17 18.09
C ARG A 26 -27.49 -26.41 16.90
N ILE A 27 -27.26 -27.67 16.52
CA ILE A 27 -26.45 -28.02 15.34
C ILE A 27 -27.09 -27.45 14.07
N VAL A 28 -28.39 -27.66 13.86
CA VAL A 28 -29.11 -27.13 12.69
C VAL A 28 -29.06 -25.60 12.67
N LEU A 29 -29.27 -24.96 13.83
CA LEU A 29 -29.19 -23.50 13.95
C LEU A 29 -27.80 -22.97 13.59
N TYR A 30 -26.73 -23.58 14.12
CA TYR A 30 -25.37 -23.13 13.89
C TYR A 30 -24.87 -23.45 12.47
N GLN A 31 -25.32 -24.54 11.85
CA GLN A 31 -25.08 -24.79 10.43
C GLN A 31 -25.67 -23.69 9.55
N ALA A 32 -26.92 -23.29 9.80
CA ALA A 32 -27.56 -22.20 9.05
C ALA A 32 -26.80 -20.86 9.21
N ARG A 33 -26.32 -20.56 10.42
CA ARG A 33 -25.52 -19.35 10.68
C ARG A 33 -24.14 -19.40 10.05
N ALA A 34 -23.47 -20.54 10.11
CA ALA A 34 -22.17 -20.76 9.47
C ALA A 34 -22.26 -20.55 7.95
N LEU A 35 -23.30 -21.09 7.30
CA LEU A 35 -23.56 -20.88 5.87
C LEU A 35 -23.77 -19.40 5.51
N ASN A 36 -24.54 -18.65 6.31
CA ASN A 36 -24.72 -17.21 6.11
C ASN A 36 -23.41 -16.41 6.23
N GLN A 37 -22.47 -16.88 7.04
CA GLN A 37 -21.15 -16.26 7.22
C GLN A 37 -20.07 -16.87 6.31
N LYS A 38 -20.43 -17.81 5.43
CA LYS A 38 -19.50 -18.55 4.56
C LYS A 38 -18.38 -19.28 5.32
N MET A 39 -18.71 -19.84 6.48
CA MET A 39 -17.80 -20.62 7.32
C MET A 39 -18.27 -22.07 7.44
N SER A 40 -17.36 -22.98 7.80
CA SER A 40 -17.75 -24.34 8.19
C SER A 40 -18.43 -24.34 9.56
N LEU A 41 -19.20 -25.40 9.88
CA LEU A 41 -19.84 -25.54 11.19
C LEU A 41 -18.82 -25.46 12.34
N LEU A 42 -17.69 -26.17 12.21
CA LEU A 42 -16.64 -26.17 13.22
C LEU A 42 -15.98 -24.80 13.39
N GLN A 43 -15.74 -24.10 12.27
CA GLN A 43 -15.19 -22.75 12.28
C GLN A 43 -16.14 -21.77 12.99
N TYR A 44 -17.44 -21.85 12.72
CA TYR A 44 -18.43 -21.01 13.40
C TYR A 44 -18.50 -21.29 14.91
N ILE A 45 -18.50 -22.58 15.31
CA ILE A 45 -18.50 -22.98 16.72
C ILE A 45 -17.25 -22.47 17.45
N ALA A 46 -16.08 -22.58 16.81
CA ALA A 46 -14.82 -22.07 17.35
C ALA A 46 -14.81 -20.53 17.44
N HIS A 47 -15.20 -19.83 16.37
CA HIS A 47 -15.22 -18.37 16.30
C HIS A 47 -16.12 -17.74 17.37
N GLU A 48 -17.32 -18.27 17.55
CA GLU A 48 -18.28 -17.78 18.54
C GLU A 48 -18.01 -18.31 19.96
N ASN A 49 -16.94 -19.11 20.15
CA ASN A 49 -16.60 -19.77 21.42
C ASN A 49 -17.77 -20.56 22.03
N ILE A 50 -18.58 -21.22 21.18
CA ILE A 50 -19.77 -21.97 21.60
C ILE A 50 -19.39 -23.24 22.34
N LEU A 51 -18.30 -23.89 21.93
CA LEU A 51 -17.73 -25.07 22.57
C LEU A 51 -16.22 -24.90 22.77
N ASN A 52 -15.70 -25.62 23.77
CA ASN A 52 -14.26 -25.79 23.91
C ASN A 52 -13.72 -26.60 22.72
N THR A 53 -12.87 -25.98 21.92
CA THR A 53 -12.34 -26.56 20.68
C THR A 53 -11.42 -27.76 20.94
N LYS A 54 -10.73 -27.82 22.09
CA LYS A 54 -9.89 -28.98 22.47
C LYS A 54 -10.73 -30.20 22.80
N GLN A 55 -11.85 -29.99 23.50
CA GLN A 55 -12.82 -31.06 23.79
C GLN A 55 -13.45 -31.55 22.48
N MET A 56 -13.84 -30.63 21.59
CA MET A 56 -14.38 -30.93 20.28
C MET A 56 -13.40 -31.76 19.43
N ALA A 57 -12.13 -31.34 19.33
CA ALA A 57 -11.10 -32.05 18.59
C ALA A 57 -10.83 -33.45 19.17
N SER A 58 -10.86 -33.60 20.50
CA SER A 58 -10.72 -34.90 21.17
C SER A 58 -11.86 -35.86 20.81
N SER A 59 -13.11 -35.37 20.84
CA SER A 59 -14.30 -36.12 20.42
C SER A 59 -14.22 -36.56 18.95
N ILE A 60 -13.83 -35.65 18.05
CA ILE A 60 -13.66 -35.94 16.62
C ILE A 60 -12.56 -36.99 16.41
N ALA A 61 -11.40 -36.82 17.05
CA ALA A 61 -10.28 -37.77 16.98
C ALA A 61 -10.69 -39.18 17.44
N GLN A 62 -11.42 -39.28 18.56
CA GLN A 62 -11.90 -40.55 19.09
C GLN A 62 -12.92 -41.22 18.17
N PHE A 63 -13.88 -40.45 17.64
CA PHE A 63 -14.93 -40.98 16.76
C PHE A 63 -14.36 -41.51 15.44
N PHE A 64 -13.50 -40.74 14.78
CA PHE A 64 -12.90 -41.12 13.49
C PHE A 64 -11.68 -42.03 13.63
N GLN A 65 -11.22 -42.31 14.86
CA GLN A 65 -10.01 -43.08 15.14
C GLN A 65 -8.76 -42.49 14.49
N ILE A 66 -8.69 -41.16 14.43
CA ILE A 66 -7.57 -40.41 13.86
C ILE A 66 -6.82 -39.74 15.02
N PRO A 67 -5.48 -39.87 15.10
CA PRO A 67 -4.70 -39.21 16.15
C PRO A 67 -4.88 -37.69 16.18
N LEU A 68 -5.06 -37.18 17.40
CA LEU A 68 -5.06 -35.75 17.71
C LEU A 68 -3.61 -35.24 17.78
N VAL A 69 -3.35 -34.10 17.15
CA VAL A 69 -2.05 -33.44 17.11
C VAL A 69 -2.20 -32.02 17.65
N ASP A 70 -1.23 -31.59 18.46
CA ASP A 70 -1.13 -30.22 18.95
C ASP A 70 -0.26 -29.40 18.01
N LEU A 71 -0.85 -28.45 17.28
CA LEU A 71 -0.12 -27.63 16.32
C LEU A 71 0.86 -26.67 17.00
N ASP A 72 0.64 -26.29 18.26
CA ASP A 72 1.53 -25.37 18.99
C ASP A 72 2.94 -25.98 19.19
N THR A 73 3.10 -27.29 18.95
CA THR A 73 4.38 -28.00 19.00
C THR A 73 5.15 -27.98 17.68
N PHE A 74 4.54 -27.49 16.59
CA PHE A 74 5.14 -27.45 15.25
C PHE A 74 5.73 -26.08 14.93
N ASP A 75 6.89 -26.09 14.29
CA ASP A 75 7.48 -24.88 13.71
C ASP A 75 6.93 -24.65 12.30
N LEU A 76 6.28 -23.51 12.08
CA LEU A 76 5.77 -23.07 10.78
C LEU A 76 6.83 -23.13 9.67
N THR A 77 8.10 -22.89 9.98
CA THR A 77 9.19 -22.89 8.99
C THR A 77 9.56 -24.29 8.49
N SER A 78 9.16 -25.33 9.23
CA SER A 78 9.41 -26.74 8.88
C SER A 78 8.30 -27.39 8.05
N ILE A 79 7.17 -26.69 7.89
CA ILE A 79 6.00 -27.18 7.16
C ILE A 79 6.24 -27.06 5.65
N PRO A 80 5.97 -28.11 4.85
CA PRO A 80 6.10 -28.05 3.40
C PRO A 80 4.92 -27.31 2.76
N SER A 81 4.82 -26.00 3.03
CA SER A 81 3.75 -25.12 2.55
C SER A 81 3.73 -24.97 1.04
N ASP A 82 4.84 -25.18 0.34
CA ASP A 82 4.92 -25.16 -1.13
C ASP A 82 4.26 -26.38 -1.79
N LEU A 83 4.02 -27.46 -1.03
CA LEU A 83 3.46 -28.70 -1.56
C LEU A 83 1.97 -28.57 -1.86
N VAL A 84 1.25 -27.78 -1.05
CA VAL A 84 -0.18 -27.54 -1.18
C VAL A 84 -0.38 -26.04 -1.36
N SER A 85 -1.04 -25.63 -2.44
CA SER A 85 -1.26 -24.21 -2.69
C SER A 85 -2.03 -23.55 -1.54
N LEU A 86 -1.70 -22.29 -1.25
CA LEU A 86 -2.38 -21.52 -0.20
C LEU A 86 -3.90 -21.46 -0.43
N THR A 87 -4.33 -21.43 -1.69
CA THR A 87 -5.75 -21.50 -2.06
C THR A 87 -6.42 -22.78 -1.57
N LEU A 88 -5.78 -23.94 -1.76
CA LEU A 88 -6.29 -25.23 -1.30
C LEU A 88 -6.24 -25.36 0.23
N ILE A 89 -5.17 -24.86 0.87
CA ILE A 89 -5.04 -24.79 2.34
C ILE A 89 -6.23 -24.03 2.94
N ILE A 90 -6.58 -22.87 2.37
CA ILE A 90 -7.67 -22.02 2.85
C ILE A 90 -9.03 -22.63 2.53
N SER A 91 -9.26 -23.08 1.29
CA SER A 91 -10.58 -23.57 0.85
C SER A 91 -11.00 -24.83 1.60
N HIS A 92 -10.04 -25.73 1.86
CA HIS A 92 -10.31 -27.00 2.52
C HIS A 92 -9.99 -26.98 4.02
N ARG A 93 -9.41 -25.89 4.54
CA ARG A 93 -8.95 -25.79 5.93
C ARG A 93 -8.07 -26.99 6.31
N VAL A 94 -7.00 -27.15 5.56
CA VAL A 94 -6.03 -28.22 5.76
C VAL A 94 -4.63 -27.64 5.81
N LEU A 95 -3.75 -28.24 6.61
CA LEU A 95 -2.37 -27.78 6.73
C LEU A 95 -1.42 -28.98 6.55
N PRO A 96 -0.53 -28.99 5.53
CA PRO A 96 0.48 -30.03 5.42
C PRO A 96 1.41 -29.96 6.63
N LEU A 97 1.74 -31.10 7.25
CA LEU A 97 2.63 -31.13 8.42
C LEU A 97 4.03 -31.57 8.01
N PHE A 98 4.13 -32.78 7.44
CA PHE A 98 5.39 -33.38 6.98
C PHE A 98 5.10 -34.54 6.03
N ILE A 99 6.15 -34.98 5.34
CA ILE A 99 6.13 -36.14 4.45
C ILE A 99 6.99 -37.23 5.07
N GLN A 100 6.47 -38.46 5.12
CA GLN A 100 7.25 -39.63 5.50
C GLN A 100 6.76 -40.85 4.71
N ASP A 101 7.68 -41.63 4.15
CA ASP A 101 7.38 -42.91 3.46
C ASP A 101 6.27 -42.79 2.39
N ASN A 102 6.33 -41.74 1.56
CA ASN A 102 5.35 -41.41 0.52
C ASN A 102 3.93 -41.09 1.05
N GLN A 103 3.81 -40.75 2.33
CA GLN A 103 2.58 -40.27 2.96
C GLN A 103 2.72 -38.80 3.35
N LEU A 104 1.72 -38.00 3.00
CA LEU A 104 1.56 -36.63 3.42
C LEU A 104 0.68 -36.60 4.68
N TYR A 105 1.25 -36.20 5.81
CA TYR A 105 0.50 -35.99 7.03
C TYR A 105 -0.17 -34.62 6.98
N LEU A 106 -1.51 -34.60 7.06
CA LEU A 106 -2.31 -33.41 6.82
C LEU A 106 -3.16 -33.10 8.05
N ALA A 107 -2.93 -31.94 8.67
CA ALA A 107 -3.77 -31.45 9.76
C ALA A 107 -5.12 -30.96 9.23
N THR A 108 -6.21 -31.32 9.90
CA THR A 108 -7.56 -30.87 9.61
C THR A 108 -8.40 -30.83 10.89
N ASP A 109 -9.31 -29.87 11.00
CA ASP A 109 -10.33 -29.85 12.05
C ASP A 109 -11.54 -30.74 11.71
N ASP A 110 -11.72 -31.12 10.43
CA ASP A 110 -12.85 -31.90 9.93
C ASP A 110 -12.41 -33.06 9.00
N PRO A 111 -12.14 -34.25 9.56
CA PRO A 111 -11.75 -35.42 8.77
C PRO A 111 -12.90 -36.02 7.95
N SER A 112 -14.14 -35.53 8.09
CA SER A 112 -15.28 -36.04 7.32
C SER A 112 -15.33 -35.52 5.88
N GLN A 113 -14.52 -34.50 5.57
CA GLN A 113 -14.39 -33.91 4.23
C GLN A 113 -13.50 -34.76 3.31
N HIS A 114 -13.97 -35.94 2.95
CA HIS A 114 -13.22 -36.90 2.13
C HIS A 114 -12.83 -36.34 0.75
N ASP A 115 -13.71 -35.55 0.13
CA ASP A 115 -13.45 -34.91 -1.17
C ASP A 115 -12.25 -33.96 -1.10
N ALA A 116 -12.14 -33.18 -0.01
CA ALA A 116 -11.02 -32.30 0.22
C ALA A 116 -9.70 -33.07 0.34
N LEU A 117 -9.69 -34.16 1.12
CA LEU A 117 -8.50 -35.01 1.28
C LEU A 117 -8.07 -35.67 -0.04
N GLN A 118 -9.03 -36.11 -0.86
CA GLN A 118 -8.78 -36.68 -2.19
C GLN A 118 -8.23 -35.64 -3.16
N GLU A 119 -8.74 -34.41 -3.13
CA GLU A 119 -8.25 -33.30 -3.95
C GLU A 119 -6.79 -32.96 -3.61
N ILE A 120 -6.45 -32.88 -2.32
CA ILE A 120 -5.05 -32.71 -1.89
C ILE A 120 -4.18 -33.88 -2.35
N GLN A 121 -4.65 -35.12 -2.19
CA GLN A 121 -3.92 -36.30 -2.65
C GLN A 121 -3.68 -36.28 -4.16
N PHE A 122 -4.68 -35.87 -4.95
CA PHE A 122 -4.57 -35.75 -6.40
C PHE A 122 -3.54 -34.71 -6.82
N HIS A 123 -3.55 -33.54 -6.18
CA HIS A 123 -2.63 -32.44 -6.49
C HIS A 123 -1.19 -32.69 -6.04
N THR A 124 -1.01 -33.35 -4.91
CA THR A 124 0.32 -33.57 -4.32
C THR A 124 0.97 -34.87 -4.78
N GLY A 125 0.18 -35.86 -5.21
CA GLY A 125 0.66 -37.20 -5.59
C GLY A 125 1.02 -38.10 -4.39
N PHE A 126 0.90 -37.61 -3.15
CA PHE A 126 1.18 -38.35 -1.93
C PHE A 126 -0.09 -38.96 -1.33
N HIS A 127 0.04 -40.11 -0.67
CA HIS A 127 -1.06 -40.66 0.11
C HIS A 127 -1.34 -39.78 1.33
N VAL A 128 -2.53 -39.19 1.41
CA VAL A 128 -2.88 -38.27 2.49
C VAL A 128 -3.29 -39.05 3.73
N THR A 129 -2.61 -38.77 4.85
CA THR A 129 -2.92 -39.32 6.18
C THR A 129 -3.39 -38.18 7.08
N PRO A 130 -4.69 -38.08 7.38
CA PRO A 130 -5.22 -36.98 8.18
C PRO A 130 -4.76 -37.06 9.64
N ARG A 131 -4.61 -35.89 10.26
CA ARG A 131 -4.39 -35.69 11.70
C ARG A 131 -5.42 -34.68 12.18
N VAL A 132 -6.16 -35.03 13.24
CA VAL A 132 -7.14 -34.11 13.82
C VAL A 132 -6.38 -33.06 14.62
N VAL A 133 -6.79 -31.80 14.50
CA VAL A 133 -6.21 -30.68 15.25
C VAL A 133 -7.30 -29.80 15.85
N ASP A 134 -6.91 -28.95 16.79
CA ASP A 134 -7.79 -27.94 17.34
C ASP A 134 -8.12 -26.85 16.29
N ALA A 135 -9.40 -26.48 16.19
CA ALA A 135 -9.88 -25.53 15.17
C ALA A 135 -9.35 -24.09 15.37
N HIS A 136 -9.09 -23.66 16.62
CA HIS A 136 -8.47 -22.37 16.90
C HIS A 136 -7.00 -22.38 16.49
N GLN A 137 -6.27 -23.43 16.86
CA GLN A 137 -4.87 -23.60 16.46
C GLN A 137 -4.72 -23.64 14.94
N LEU A 138 -5.55 -24.41 14.24
CA LEU A 138 -5.52 -24.50 12.77
C LEU A 138 -5.78 -23.14 12.12
N THR A 139 -6.74 -22.37 12.64
CA THR A 139 -7.04 -21.04 12.13
C THR A 139 -5.86 -20.09 12.35
N ALA A 140 -5.27 -20.09 13.56
CA ALA A 140 -4.10 -19.27 13.88
C ALA A 140 -2.91 -19.58 12.97
N PHE A 141 -2.62 -20.86 12.74
CA PHE A 141 -1.55 -21.31 11.86
C PHE A 141 -1.76 -20.89 10.41
N ILE A 142 -2.96 -21.10 9.85
CA ILE A 142 -3.27 -20.68 8.47
C ILE A 142 -3.12 -19.16 8.34
N THR A 143 -3.58 -18.37 9.32
CA THR A 143 -3.40 -16.91 9.32
C THR A 143 -1.92 -16.52 9.36
N GLN A 144 -1.11 -17.17 10.19
CA GLN A 144 0.35 -16.92 10.24
C GLN A 144 1.04 -17.27 8.92
N LEU A 145 0.63 -18.36 8.25
CA LEU A 145 1.18 -18.79 6.97
C LEU A 145 0.84 -17.81 5.83
N ILE A 146 -0.38 -17.25 5.81
CA ILE A 146 -0.77 -16.17 4.90
C ILE A 146 0.15 -14.96 5.09
N HIS A 147 0.34 -14.51 6.33
CA HIS A 147 1.23 -13.41 6.64
C HIS A 147 2.67 -13.70 6.22
N GLN A 148 3.19 -14.91 6.44
CA GLN A 148 4.54 -15.27 6.04
C GLN A 148 4.74 -15.23 4.52
N GLN A 149 3.78 -15.72 3.71
CA GLN A 149 3.87 -15.64 2.25
C GLN A 149 3.74 -14.20 1.73
N GLU A 150 2.87 -13.37 2.30
CA GLU A 150 2.78 -11.94 1.95
C GLU A 150 4.09 -11.20 2.26
N HIS A 151 4.68 -11.46 3.43
CA HIS A 151 5.97 -10.89 3.85
C HIS A 151 7.12 -11.40 2.97
N GLN A 152 7.14 -12.67 2.57
CA GLN A 152 8.15 -13.21 1.66
C GLN A 152 8.02 -12.62 0.27
N GLY A 153 6.82 -12.48 -0.29
CA GLY A 153 6.61 -11.82 -1.58
C GLY A 153 7.15 -10.39 -1.58
N LEU A 154 6.78 -9.59 -0.57
CA LEU A 154 7.27 -8.22 -0.40
C LEU A 154 8.78 -8.15 -0.13
N SER A 155 9.33 -9.04 0.68
CA SER A 155 10.77 -9.12 1.00
C SER A 155 11.60 -9.57 -0.22
N HIS A 156 11.09 -10.49 -1.03
CA HIS A 156 11.74 -10.93 -2.26
C HIS A 156 11.74 -9.82 -3.31
N TYR A 157 10.66 -9.04 -3.42
CA TYR A 157 10.67 -7.81 -4.19
C TYR A 157 11.63 -6.80 -3.57
N ALA A 158 11.66 -6.62 -2.24
CA ALA A 158 12.57 -5.74 -1.48
C ALA A 158 14.06 -6.08 -1.69
N ALA A 159 14.38 -7.36 -1.90
CA ALA A 159 15.73 -7.87 -2.08
C ALA A 159 16.18 -7.95 -3.56
N ASN A 160 15.26 -8.09 -4.52
CA ASN A 160 15.59 -8.32 -5.94
C ASN A 160 15.63 -7.06 -6.84
N THR A 161 15.23 -5.86 -6.38
CA THR A 161 15.69 -4.64 -7.08
C THR A 161 17.10 -4.34 -6.57
N LYS A 162 18.04 -4.18 -7.51
CA LYS A 162 19.50 -4.19 -7.26
C LYS A 162 19.86 -3.47 -5.95
N ARG A 163 20.41 -4.21 -4.99
CA ARG A 163 21.12 -3.63 -3.84
C ARG A 163 22.25 -2.74 -4.36
N ILE A 164 22.04 -1.43 -4.31
CA ILE A 164 23.13 -0.47 -4.26
C ILE A 164 23.20 -0.05 -2.79
N GLU A 165 24.30 -0.40 -2.13
CA GLU A 165 24.65 0.13 -0.82
C GLU A 165 24.88 1.63 -0.97
N TYR A 166 24.06 2.43 -0.28
CA TYR A 166 24.34 3.85 -0.08
C TYR A 166 24.90 4.08 1.33
N PRO A 167 25.77 5.08 1.51
CA PRO A 167 26.27 5.48 2.82
C PRO A 167 25.08 6.00 3.64
N HIS A 168 24.83 5.37 4.79
CA HIS A 168 23.81 5.81 5.73
C HIS A 168 24.04 7.28 6.14
N PRO A 169 23.04 8.18 6.02
CA PRO A 169 22.94 9.33 6.92
C PRO A 169 22.63 8.81 8.35
N PRO A 170 22.98 9.55 9.41
CA PRO A 170 23.02 9.01 10.76
C PRO A 170 21.64 8.55 11.21
N THR A 171 21.55 7.24 11.46
CA THR A 171 20.58 6.53 12.32
C THR A 171 19.43 7.37 12.88
N GLU A 172 18.33 7.44 12.12
CA GLU A 172 17.04 7.23 12.77
C GLU A 172 16.89 5.72 12.97
N ASN A 173 16.61 5.32 14.21
CA ASN A 173 16.34 3.94 14.57
C ASN A 173 15.22 3.40 13.68
N ILE A 174 15.59 2.63 12.65
CA ILE A 174 14.64 1.78 11.93
C ILE A 174 14.19 0.75 12.97
N SER A 175 13.01 0.99 13.57
CA SER A 175 12.40 0.00 14.43
C SER A 175 12.17 -1.26 13.60
N SER A 176 12.47 -2.41 14.18
CA SER A 176 12.28 -3.74 13.59
C SER A 176 10.80 -4.11 13.36
N GLU A 177 9.90 -3.12 13.37
CA GLU A 177 8.44 -3.26 13.32
C GLU A 177 7.80 -2.48 12.15
N GLU A 178 8.57 -1.87 11.24
CA GLU A 178 7.98 -1.23 10.06
C GLU A 178 7.32 -2.28 9.14
N GLU A 179 6.00 -2.12 8.92
CA GLU A 179 5.18 -3.02 8.12
C GLU A 179 5.76 -3.16 6.67
N PRO A 180 5.86 -4.36 6.06
CA PRO A 180 6.58 -4.56 4.80
C PRO A 180 6.13 -3.69 3.62
N VAL A 181 4.85 -3.29 3.61
CA VAL A 181 4.29 -2.37 2.61
C VAL A 181 4.92 -0.98 2.72
N VAL A 182 5.24 -0.52 3.93
CA VAL A 182 5.89 0.77 4.18
C VAL A 182 7.27 0.79 3.54
N LEU A 183 8.07 -0.26 3.78
CA LEU A 183 9.41 -0.39 3.22
C LEU A 183 9.38 -0.48 1.69
N PHE A 184 8.44 -1.27 1.14
CA PHE A 184 8.27 -1.41 -0.29
C PHE A 184 7.92 -0.07 -0.96
N VAL A 185 6.94 0.67 -0.43
CA VAL A 185 6.56 1.99 -0.94
C VAL A 185 7.74 2.96 -0.83
N LYS A 186 8.39 3.03 0.33
CA LYS A 186 9.55 3.91 0.55
C LYS A 186 10.64 3.66 -0.50
N ARG A 187 10.95 2.40 -0.79
CA ARG A 187 11.94 2.04 -1.80
C ARG A 187 11.51 2.44 -3.22
N ILE A 188 10.25 2.20 -3.61
CA ILE A 188 9.73 2.64 -4.91
C ILE A 188 9.86 4.16 -5.09
N LEU A 189 9.64 4.94 -4.03
CA LEU A 189 9.81 6.40 -4.07
C LEU A 189 11.28 6.80 -4.19
N LEU A 190 12.17 6.17 -3.42
CA LEU A 190 13.62 6.43 -3.49
C LEU A 190 14.20 6.09 -4.87
N GLU A 191 13.85 4.93 -5.40
CA GLU A 191 14.30 4.49 -6.73
C GLU A 191 13.78 5.41 -7.84
N ALA A 192 12.56 5.95 -7.71
CA ALA A 192 12.03 6.93 -8.66
C ALA A 192 12.84 8.24 -8.66
N ILE A 193 13.28 8.70 -7.48
CA ILE A 193 14.14 9.89 -7.34
C ILE A 193 15.51 9.63 -7.97
N GLU A 194 16.14 8.49 -7.64
CA GLU A 194 17.45 8.12 -8.18
C GLU A 194 17.45 8.01 -9.70
N GLN A 195 16.36 7.49 -10.27
CA GLN A 195 16.21 7.36 -11.72
C GLN A 195 15.63 8.61 -12.40
N ASN A 196 15.56 9.75 -11.69
CA ASN A 196 15.03 11.03 -12.19
C ASN A 196 13.66 10.90 -12.88
N ALA A 197 12.76 10.09 -12.31
CA ALA A 197 11.42 9.93 -12.85
C ALA A 197 10.57 11.20 -12.64
N SER A 198 9.81 11.62 -13.64
CA SER A 198 8.88 12.76 -13.50
C SER A 198 7.61 12.38 -12.77
N ASP A 199 7.12 11.15 -13.00
CA ASP A 199 5.89 10.65 -12.41
C ASP A 199 6.03 9.15 -12.06
N ILE A 200 5.32 8.73 -11.01
CA ILE A 200 5.17 7.33 -10.60
C ILE A 200 3.70 6.96 -10.74
N HIS A 201 3.40 5.90 -11.47
CA HIS A 201 2.05 5.41 -11.75
C HIS A 201 1.82 4.08 -11.07
N PHE A 202 0.80 4.02 -10.21
CA PHE A 202 0.30 2.82 -9.56
C PHE A 202 -1.04 2.44 -10.18
N GLU A 203 -1.09 1.32 -10.91
CA GLU A 203 -2.23 0.99 -11.78
C GLU A 203 -2.79 -0.40 -11.46
N PRO A 204 -3.99 -0.48 -10.86
CA PRO A 204 -4.71 -1.73 -10.68
C PRO A 204 -5.49 -2.14 -11.92
N TYR A 205 -5.42 -3.43 -12.22
CA TYR A 205 -6.19 -4.11 -13.25
C TYR A 205 -6.86 -5.35 -12.68
N LYS A 206 -7.58 -6.09 -13.52
CA LYS A 206 -8.36 -7.26 -13.09
C LYS A 206 -7.51 -8.36 -12.45
N ASN A 207 -6.36 -8.65 -13.05
CA ASN A 207 -5.54 -9.81 -12.67
C ASN A 207 -4.09 -9.41 -12.31
N ASP A 208 -3.73 -8.14 -12.51
CA ASP A 208 -2.38 -7.64 -12.34
C ASP A 208 -2.41 -6.25 -11.69
N TYR A 209 -1.32 -5.94 -10.99
CA TYR A 209 -1.05 -4.62 -10.47
C TYR A 209 0.34 -4.24 -10.92
N ARG A 210 0.49 -3.05 -11.52
CA ARG A 210 1.78 -2.60 -12.02
C ARG A 210 2.13 -1.20 -11.54
N ILE A 211 3.42 -1.00 -11.36
CA ILE A 211 4.02 0.27 -11.02
C ILE A 211 4.93 0.68 -12.17
N ARG A 212 4.78 1.92 -12.64
CA ARG A 212 5.55 2.47 -13.77
C ARG A 212 6.16 3.81 -13.43
N TYR A 213 7.37 4.07 -13.89
CA TYR A 213 7.94 5.40 -13.89
C TYR A 213 7.74 6.07 -15.24
N ARG A 214 7.61 7.39 -15.23
CA ARG A 214 7.78 8.21 -16.42
C ARG A 214 9.21 8.77 -16.42
N GLN A 215 10.00 8.36 -17.40
CA GLN A 215 11.38 8.81 -17.61
C GLN A 215 11.49 9.33 -19.03
N ASP A 216 11.96 10.56 -19.20
CA ASP A 216 12.07 11.24 -20.50
C ASP A 216 10.78 11.16 -21.34
N GLY A 217 9.64 11.26 -20.66
CA GLY A 217 8.30 11.17 -21.26
C GLY A 217 7.79 9.75 -21.52
N MET A 218 8.64 8.72 -21.44
CA MET A 218 8.28 7.31 -21.66
C MET A 218 7.88 6.61 -20.37
N LEU A 219 6.91 5.69 -20.46
CA LEU A 219 6.45 4.89 -19.33
C LEU A 219 7.17 3.54 -19.28
N ILE A 220 7.84 3.26 -18.18
CA ILE A 220 8.63 2.04 -17.96
C ILE A 220 8.07 1.31 -16.75
N THR A 221 7.72 0.03 -16.92
CA THR A 221 7.26 -0.82 -15.80
C THR A 221 8.45 -1.21 -14.94
N VAL A 222 8.35 -0.93 -13.64
CA VAL A 222 9.42 -1.18 -12.67
C VAL A 222 9.08 -2.25 -11.64
N ALA A 223 7.79 -2.47 -11.38
CA ALA A 223 7.34 -3.55 -10.51
C ALA A 223 5.94 -4.02 -10.92
N THR A 224 5.67 -5.30 -10.64
CA THR A 224 4.36 -5.93 -10.79
C THR A 224 3.97 -6.67 -9.51
N PRO A 225 3.59 -5.94 -8.44
CA PRO A 225 3.25 -6.59 -7.18
C PRO A 225 1.98 -7.44 -7.29
N PRO A 226 1.77 -8.39 -6.37
CA PRO A 226 0.51 -9.11 -6.24
C PRO A 226 -0.72 -8.17 -6.17
N PRO A 227 -1.82 -8.44 -6.91
CA PRO A 227 -2.98 -7.54 -6.99
C PRO A 227 -3.67 -7.23 -5.66
N ASP A 228 -3.62 -8.15 -4.71
CA ASP A 228 -4.12 -8.04 -3.33
C ASP A 228 -3.44 -6.89 -2.55
N LEU A 229 -2.21 -6.55 -2.90
CA LEU A 229 -1.47 -5.46 -2.26
C LEU A 229 -1.91 -4.07 -2.73
N SER A 230 -2.65 -3.95 -3.84
CA SER A 230 -3.08 -2.66 -4.42
C SER A 230 -3.78 -1.77 -3.39
N THR A 231 -4.65 -2.36 -2.56
CA THR A 231 -5.41 -1.64 -1.53
C THR A 231 -4.51 -1.14 -0.40
N ARG A 232 -3.55 -1.96 0.04
CA ARG A 232 -2.62 -1.60 1.13
C ARG A 232 -1.64 -0.52 0.68
N ILE A 233 -1.14 -0.61 -0.55
CA ILE A 233 -0.26 0.40 -1.16
C ILE A 233 -1.01 1.73 -1.32
N ALA A 234 -2.25 1.68 -1.80
CA ALA A 234 -3.08 2.88 -1.93
C ALA A 234 -3.34 3.55 -0.57
N ALA A 235 -3.70 2.76 0.45
CA ALA A 235 -3.88 3.27 1.81
C ALA A 235 -2.60 3.91 2.36
N ARG A 236 -1.44 3.27 2.18
CA ARG A 236 -0.16 3.83 2.64
C ARG A 236 0.17 5.16 1.98
N LEU A 237 0.01 5.28 0.66
CA LEU A 237 0.23 6.52 -0.07
C LEU A 237 -0.74 7.63 0.36
N LYS A 238 -2.01 7.30 0.62
CA LYS A 238 -2.99 8.24 1.17
C LYS A 238 -2.63 8.73 2.56
N VAL A 239 -2.15 7.85 3.44
CA VAL A 239 -1.67 8.24 4.79
C VAL A 239 -0.52 9.24 4.68
N MET A 240 0.45 9.00 3.80
CA MET A 240 1.59 9.91 3.60
C MET A 240 1.16 11.32 3.18
N ALA A 241 0.04 11.42 2.46
CA ALA A 241 -0.51 12.68 1.96
C ALA A 241 -1.70 13.23 2.75
N HIS A 242 -1.99 12.68 3.93
CA HIS A 242 -3.12 13.06 4.76
C HIS A 242 -4.49 13.01 4.04
N LEU A 243 -4.65 12.04 3.12
CA LEU A 243 -5.90 11.78 2.40
C LEU A 243 -6.77 10.79 3.18
N ASP A 244 -8.08 10.79 2.88
CA ASP A 244 -9.03 9.87 3.51
C ASP A 244 -8.85 8.45 2.94
N THR A 245 -8.35 7.55 3.78
CA THR A 245 -8.11 6.13 3.45
C THR A 245 -9.38 5.29 3.34
N SER A 246 -10.47 5.76 3.97
CA SER A 246 -11.77 5.11 3.96
C SER A 246 -12.56 5.44 2.70
N GLU A 247 -12.38 6.65 2.16
CA GLU A 247 -13.04 7.08 0.94
C GLU A 247 -12.24 6.64 -0.30
N ARG A 248 -12.90 5.90 -1.20
CA ARG A 248 -12.29 5.29 -2.40
C ARG A 248 -13.12 5.48 -3.66
N ARG A 249 -14.21 6.24 -3.58
CA ARG A 249 -15.23 6.37 -4.63
C ARG A 249 -15.15 7.72 -5.35
N ILE A 250 -14.36 8.65 -4.83
CA ILE A 250 -14.13 9.96 -5.42
C ILE A 250 -12.63 10.21 -5.61
N PRO A 251 -12.23 11.00 -6.62
CA PRO A 251 -10.85 11.44 -6.73
C PRO A 251 -10.40 12.23 -5.50
N GLN A 252 -9.13 12.09 -5.14
CA GLN A 252 -8.50 12.83 -4.04
C GLN A 252 -7.12 13.32 -4.46
N ASP A 253 -6.82 14.58 -4.18
CA ASP A 253 -5.53 15.19 -4.51
C ASP A 253 -4.88 15.70 -3.22
N GLY A 254 -3.56 15.58 -3.14
CA GLY A 254 -2.79 15.95 -1.97
C GLY A 254 -1.33 16.25 -2.29
N ARG A 255 -0.58 16.60 -1.26
CA ARG A 255 0.87 16.77 -1.33
C ARG A 255 1.50 16.16 -0.10
N PHE A 256 2.72 15.66 -0.25
CA PHE A 256 3.53 15.24 0.88
C PHE A 256 5.00 15.46 0.57
N ARG A 257 5.80 15.61 1.63
CA ARG A 257 7.25 15.75 1.52
C ARG A 257 7.92 14.50 2.06
N MET A 258 8.83 13.92 1.29
CA MET A 258 9.68 12.83 1.73
C MET A 258 11.07 13.36 2.05
N GLN A 259 11.46 13.31 3.32
CA GLN A 259 12.79 13.70 3.75
C GLN A 259 13.80 12.62 3.35
N LEU A 260 14.90 13.02 2.70
CA LEU A 260 16.01 12.12 2.31
C LEU A 260 17.16 12.21 3.32
N THR A 261 17.56 13.43 3.69
CA THR A 261 18.57 13.74 4.72
C THR A 261 18.20 15.05 5.42
N GLU A 262 18.92 15.48 6.46
CA GLU A 262 18.68 16.79 7.07
C GLU A 262 18.76 17.92 6.03
N GLY A 263 17.67 18.68 5.87
CA GLY A 263 17.57 19.78 4.91
C GLY A 263 17.23 19.40 3.47
N LEU A 264 17.39 18.13 3.06
CA LEU A 264 17.04 17.66 1.72
C LEU A 264 15.77 16.80 1.75
N GLY A 265 14.72 17.27 1.07
CA GLY A 265 13.47 16.54 0.93
C GLY A 265 12.84 16.79 -0.43
N VAL A 266 12.18 15.76 -0.97
CA VAL A 266 11.47 15.81 -2.25
C VAL A 266 9.98 15.96 -1.99
N ASP A 267 9.37 16.93 -2.64
CA ASP A 267 7.93 17.15 -2.58
C ASP A 267 7.22 16.34 -3.68
N PHE A 268 6.14 15.68 -3.29
CA PHE A 268 5.30 14.89 -4.19
C PHE A 268 3.91 15.52 -4.26
N ARG A 269 3.36 15.64 -5.48
CA ARG A 269 1.92 15.80 -5.66
C ARG A 269 1.31 14.41 -5.88
N ILE A 270 0.27 14.08 -5.15
CA ILE A 270 -0.46 12.82 -5.30
C ILE A 270 -1.85 13.10 -5.87
N SER A 271 -2.29 12.23 -6.77
CA SER A 271 -3.68 12.15 -7.23
C SER A 271 -4.15 10.71 -7.18
N SER A 272 -5.24 10.45 -6.47
CA SER A 272 -5.96 9.18 -6.43
C SER A 272 -7.22 9.29 -7.28
N CYS A 273 -7.49 8.29 -8.12
CA CYS A 273 -8.68 8.22 -8.95
C CYS A 273 -9.31 6.82 -8.88
N PRO A 274 -10.61 6.70 -8.56
CA PRO A 274 -11.30 5.42 -8.59
C PRO A 274 -11.37 4.85 -10.01
N THR A 275 -11.02 3.58 -10.16
CA THR A 275 -11.15 2.79 -11.40
C THR A 275 -11.96 1.52 -11.14
N LEU A 276 -12.25 0.72 -12.18
CA LEU A 276 -13.05 -0.51 -12.01
C LEU A 276 -12.40 -1.54 -11.06
N TRP A 277 -11.06 -1.57 -10.95
CA TRP A 277 -10.33 -2.60 -10.19
C TRP A 277 -9.58 -2.06 -8.98
N GLY A 278 -9.91 -0.84 -8.53
CA GLY A 278 -9.27 -0.18 -7.41
C GLY A 278 -8.90 1.25 -7.73
N GLU A 279 -8.04 1.85 -6.92
CA GLU A 279 -7.61 3.24 -7.10
C GLU A 279 -6.33 3.31 -7.93
N LYS A 280 -6.39 4.04 -9.05
CA LYS A 280 -5.18 4.46 -9.75
C LYS A 280 -4.60 5.64 -9.01
N ILE A 281 -3.33 5.53 -8.62
CA ILE A 281 -2.60 6.62 -7.97
C ILE A 281 -1.47 7.08 -8.88
N VAL A 282 -1.32 8.40 -9.00
CA VAL A 282 -0.20 9.02 -9.68
C VAL A 282 0.50 9.94 -8.70
N LEU A 283 1.83 9.79 -8.60
CA LEU A 283 2.69 10.71 -7.88
C LEU A 283 3.50 11.49 -8.90
N ARG A 284 3.53 12.81 -8.76
CA ARG A 284 4.45 13.67 -9.51
C ARG A 284 5.56 14.12 -8.57
N LEU A 285 6.80 13.83 -8.96
CA LEU A 285 7.97 14.35 -8.28
C LEU A 285 8.07 15.84 -8.63
N LEU A 286 8.03 16.69 -7.62
CA LEU A 286 8.40 18.09 -7.78
C LEU A 286 9.90 18.14 -7.55
N ASP A 287 10.63 18.57 -8.56
CA ASP A 287 12.07 18.74 -8.45
C ASP A 287 12.33 19.91 -7.47
N VAL A 288 12.72 19.56 -6.25
CA VAL A 288 13.22 20.49 -5.23
C VAL A 288 14.73 20.54 -5.27
N THR A 289 15.34 20.33 -6.44
CA THR A 289 16.57 21.07 -6.69
C THR A 289 16.23 22.52 -6.40
N THR A 290 16.71 22.96 -5.24
CA THR A 290 17.08 24.32 -4.95
C THR A 290 18.15 24.64 -5.97
N VAL A 291 17.74 24.78 -7.24
CA VAL A 291 18.22 25.86 -8.04
C VAL A 291 17.77 27.06 -7.20
N GLN A 292 18.63 27.47 -6.26
CA GLN A 292 18.80 28.90 -6.04
C GLN A 292 18.84 29.42 -7.46
N ALA A 293 17.72 30.00 -7.88
CA ALA A 293 17.54 30.51 -9.22
C ALA A 293 18.51 31.68 -9.31
N ASP A 294 19.78 31.36 -9.42
CA ASP A 294 20.83 32.32 -9.55
C ASP A 294 20.73 32.73 -11.00
N ILE A 295 20.75 34.03 -11.21
CA ILE A 295 20.63 34.63 -12.52
C ILE A 295 21.72 34.09 -13.48
N ASP A 296 22.83 33.61 -12.92
CA ASP A 296 23.95 33.03 -13.64
C ASP A 296 23.61 31.68 -14.30
N VAL A 297 22.61 30.95 -13.79
CA VAL A 297 22.18 29.65 -14.34
C VAL A 297 21.19 29.80 -15.51
N LEU A 298 20.62 31.00 -15.72
CA LEU A 298 19.63 31.25 -16.77
C LEU A 298 20.20 31.31 -18.19
N GLY A 299 21.52 31.31 -18.34
CA GLY A 299 22.17 31.35 -19.65
C GLY A 299 22.11 32.71 -20.36
N PHE A 300 21.87 33.81 -19.61
CA PHE A 300 21.95 35.16 -20.17
C PHE A 300 23.36 35.49 -20.67
N LEU A 301 23.44 36.15 -21.83
CA LEU A 301 24.69 36.80 -22.23
C LEU A 301 25.01 37.94 -21.26
N PRO A 302 26.30 38.31 -21.06
CA PRO A 302 26.69 39.31 -20.04
C PRO A 302 25.91 40.63 -20.11
N HIS A 303 25.66 41.15 -21.32
CA HIS A 303 24.90 42.39 -21.52
C HIS A 303 23.40 42.23 -21.21
N GLN A 304 22.81 41.06 -21.49
CA GLN A 304 21.40 40.77 -21.17
C GLN A 304 21.20 40.69 -19.66
N ARG A 305 22.12 40.00 -18.97
CA ARG A 305 22.15 39.91 -17.51
C ARG A 305 22.23 41.31 -16.88
N GLU A 306 23.14 42.15 -17.36
CA GLU A 306 23.28 43.52 -16.88
C GLU A 306 21.99 44.35 -17.08
N HIS A 307 21.38 44.26 -18.27
CA HIS A 307 20.13 44.96 -18.55
C HIS A 307 18.98 44.46 -17.67
N PHE A 308 18.88 43.15 -17.45
CA PHE A 308 17.84 42.55 -16.62
C PHE A 308 18.00 42.94 -15.15
N LEU A 309 19.21 42.82 -14.58
CA LEU A 309 19.53 43.26 -13.22
C LEU A 309 19.22 44.75 -13.00
N LYS A 310 19.60 45.60 -13.97
CA LYS A 310 19.28 47.03 -13.93
C LYS A 310 17.77 47.30 -14.00
N ALA A 311 17.01 46.47 -14.72
CA ALA A 311 15.56 46.64 -14.84
C ALA A 311 14.84 46.24 -13.55
N ILE A 312 15.17 45.07 -12.97
CA ILE A 312 14.52 44.55 -11.75
C ILE A 312 14.86 45.39 -10.51
N ALA A 313 16.00 46.09 -10.50
CA ALA A 313 16.43 46.93 -9.38
C ALA A 313 15.76 48.32 -9.35
N ARG A 314 14.92 48.66 -10.34
CA ARG A 314 14.20 49.95 -10.36
C ARG A 314 13.16 50.00 -9.24
N PRO A 315 12.92 51.18 -8.65
CA PRO A 315 11.95 51.34 -7.56
C PRO A 315 10.50 51.11 -8.02
N GLU A 316 10.21 51.32 -9.32
CA GLU A 316 8.90 51.10 -9.90
C GLU A 316 9.01 50.71 -11.38
N GLY A 317 8.00 49.98 -11.86
CA GLY A 317 7.90 49.54 -13.24
C GLY A 317 7.23 48.17 -13.37
N MET A 318 6.98 47.76 -14.61
CA MET A 318 6.43 46.44 -14.92
C MET A 318 7.43 45.68 -15.78
N ILE A 319 7.73 44.45 -15.39
CA ILE A 319 8.56 43.51 -16.14
C ILE A 319 7.69 42.33 -16.53
N LEU A 320 7.67 42.02 -17.82
CA LEU A 320 6.92 40.89 -18.37
C LEU A 320 7.92 39.87 -18.92
N VAL A 321 7.89 38.66 -18.35
CA VAL A 321 8.64 37.51 -18.88
C VAL A 321 7.68 36.68 -19.72
N THR A 322 7.90 36.66 -21.04
CA THR A 322 6.99 36.03 -22.00
C THR A 322 7.63 34.82 -22.67
N GLY A 323 6.79 33.93 -23.19
CA GLY A 323 7.24 32.71 -23.86
C GLY A 323 6.20 31.58 -23.75
N PRO A 324 6.33 30.51 -24.55
CA PRO A 324 5.44 29.36 -24.46
C PRO A 324 5.60 28.60 -23.13
N THR A 325 4.73 27.61 -22.89
CA THR A 325 4.89 26.70 -21.75
C THR A 325 6.24 25.98 -21.84
N GLY A 326 6.93 25.81 -20.71
CA GLY A 326 8.24 25.16 -20.65
C GLY A 326 9.43 26.02 -21.09
N SER A 327 9.24 27.30 -21.44
CA SER A 327 10.35 28.18 -21.88
C SER A 327 11.16 28.80 -20.73
N GLY A 328 11.03 28.30 -19.50
CA GLY A 328 11.78 28.81 -18.33
C GLY A 328 11.27 30.13 -17.73
N LYS A 329 10.03 30.56 -18.02
CA LYS A 329 9.44 31.82 -17.49
C LYS A 329 9.46 31.86 -15.96
N THR A 330 8.89 30.83 -15.32
CA THR A 330 8.82 30.72 -13.87
C THR A 330 10.22 30.73 -13.25
N VAL A 331 11.16 29.96 -13.81
CA VAL A 331 12.55 29.93 -13.34
C VAL A 331 13.20 31.33 -13.42
N THR A 332 12.97 32.06 -14.50
CA THR A 332 13.47 33.43 -14.68
C THR A 332 12.88 34.40 -13.65
N LEU A 333 11.57 34.31 -13.38
CA LEU A 333 10.90 35.14 -12.37
C LEU A 333 11.41 34.84 -10.96
N TYR A 334 11.58 33.56 -10.63
CA TYR A 334 12.14 33.13 -9.35
C TYR A 334 13.57 33.61 -9.16
N ALA A 335 14.37 33.65 -10.24
CA ALA A 335 15.71 34.22 -10.17
C ALA A 335 15.72 35.72 -9.90
N ALA A 336 14.81 36.46 -10.56
CA ALA A 336 14.62 37.88 -10.28
C ALA A 336 14.21 38.09 -8.82
N LEU A 337 13.23 37.32 -8.32
CA LEU A 337 12.79 37.39 -6.94
C LEU A 337 13.93 37.11 -5.96
N ASN A 338 14.76 36.10 -6.24
CA ASN A 338 15.91 35.76 -5.39
C ASN A 338 16.94 36.89 -5.34
N ALA A 339 17.21 37.53 -6.49
CA ALA A 339 18.12 38.69 -6.56
C ALA A 339 17.59 39.93 -5.81
N LEU A 340 16.27 40.05 -5.64
CA LEU A 340 15.61 41.16 -4.93
C LEU A 340 15.29 40.81 -3.46
N ASN A 341 15.54 39.58 -3.02
CA ASN A 341 15.20 39.06 -1.70
C ASN A 341 16.20 39.54 -0.64
N THR A 342 16.02 40.78 -0.20
CA THR A 342 16.85 41.43 0.82
C THR A 342 15.98 41.86 2.01
N MET A 343 16.59 41.96 3.20
CA MET A 343 15.86 42.26 4.45
C MET A 343 15.18 43.65 4.47
N ASP A 344 15.60 44.55 3.57
CA ASP A 344 15.07 45.91 3.41
C ASP A 344 13.93 46.01 2.40
N ARG A 345 13.48 44.89 1.80
CA ARG A 345 12.42 44.87 0.79
C ARG A 345 11.28 43.95 1.18
N ASN A 346 10.06 44.44 1.08
CA ASN A 346 8.85 43.65 1.21
C ASN A 346 8.43 43.07 -0.15
N VAL A 347 8.69 41.77 -0.33
CA VAL A 347 8.41 41.05 -1.56
C VAL A 347 7.20 40.13 -1.36
N SER A 348 6.20 40.26 -2.24
CA SER A 348 5.00 39.40 -2.23
C SER A 348 4.76 38.77 -3.61
N SER A 349 4.33 37.50 -3.64
CA SER A 349 3.92 36.83 -4.87
C SER A 349 2.53 36.22 -4.77
N VAL A 350 1.79 36.17 -5.88
CA VAL A 350 0.56 35.37 -6.02
C VAL A 350 0.69 34.44 -7.23
N GLU A 351 0.42 33.16 -7.03
CA GLU A 351 0.72 32.09 -8.01
C GLU A 351 -0.36 30.99 -8.01
N ASP A 352 -0.51 30.26 -9.11
CA ASP A 352 -1.45 29.14 -9.26
C ASP A 352 -0.80 27.87 -9.87
N PRO A 353 -0.17 27.01 -9.06
CA PRO A 353 0.21 27.18 -7.66
C PRO A 353 1.63 27.73 -7.51
N VAL A 354 2.02 28.03 -6.26
CA VAL A 354 3.43 28.22 -5.88
C VAL A 354 4.20 26.94 -6.17
N GLU A 355 5.25 27.06 -6.99
CA GLU A 355 6.06 25.93 -7.45
C GLU A 355 7.27 25.67 -6.54
N ILE A 356 7.96 26.73 -6.10
CA ILE A 356 9.13 26.65 -5.21
C ILE A 356 8.89 27.56 -4.00
N ASN A 357 9.23 27.07 -2.80
CA ASN A 357 9.15 27.88 -1.59
C ASN A 357 10.41 28.76 -1.45
N MET A 358 10.23 30.07 -1.43
CA MET A 358 11.31 31.06 -1.30
C MET A 358 11.28 31.70 0.09
N HIS A 359 12.21 31.28 0.93
CA HIS A 359 12.37 31.91 2.25
C HIS A 359 12.63 33.42 2.11
N GLY A 360 11.93 34.24 2.89
CA GLY A 360 12.01 35.70 2.83
C GLY A 360 10.98 36.37 1.90
N ILE A 361 10.22 35.59 1.12
CA ILE A 361 9.19 36.09 0.21
C ILE A 361 7.80 35.64 0.68
N ASN A 362 6.84 36.57 0.70
CA ASN A 362 5.46 36.29 1.08
C ASN A 362 4.68 35.71 -0.12
N GLN A 363 4.68 34.39 -0.28
CA GLN A 363 4.04 33.71 -1.43
C GLN A 363 2.60 33.28 -1.11
N VAL A 364 1.66 33.59 -2.01
CA VAL A 364 0.24 33.27 -1.89
C VAL A 364 -0.20 32.33 -3.00
N ASN A 365 -0.78 31.19 -2.64
CA ASN A 365 -1.47 30.31 -3.59
C ASN A 365 -2.88 30.83 -3.89
N ILE A 366 -3.25 30.82 -5.17
CA ILE A 366 -4.64 31.03 -5.60
C ILE A 366 -5.55 29.96 -4.99
N ASN A 367 -6.73 30.39 -4.53
CA ASN A 367 -7.75 29.50 -3.98
C ASN A 367 -9.13 29.92 -4.50
N PRO A 368 -9.55 29.43 -5.69
CA PRO A 368 -10.80 29.81 -6.30
C PRO A 368 -12.03 29.41 -5.46
N LYS A 369 -11.94 28.30 -4.71
CA LYS A 369 -13.02 27.82 -3.83
C LYS A 369 -13.29 28.79 -2.68
N ALA A 370 -12.26 29.45 -2.16
CA ALA A 370 -12.36 30.48 -1.12
C ALA A 370 -12.58 31.90 -1.70
N GLY A 371 -12.63 32.05 -3.03
CA GLY A 371 -12.73 33.36 -3.69
C GLY A 371 -11.42 34.15 -3.78
N LEU A 372 -10.27 33.53 -3.46
CA LEU A 372 -8.95 34.16 -3.55
C LEU A 372 -8.44 34.07 -5.00
N THR A 373 -8.66 35.13 -5.76
CA THR A 373 -8.26 35.27 -7.19
C THR A 373 -7.02 36.16 -7.34
N PHE A 374 -6.36 36.14 -8.51
CA PHE A 374 -5.22 37.02 -8.81
C PHE A 374 -5.53 38.50 -8.57
N ALA A 375 -6.66 38.97 -9.09
CA ALA A 375 -7.10 40.35 -8.88
C ALA A 375 -7.39 40.65 -7.40
N GLY A 376 -7.91 39.69 -6.64
CA GLY A 376 -8.16 39.82 -5.20
C GLY A 376 -6.87 39.94 -4.41
N ALA A 377 -5.91 39.05 -4.67
CA ALA A 377 -4.59 39.04 -4.03
C ALA A 377 -3.79 40.30 -4.37
N LEU A 378 -3.75 40.72 -5.64
CA LEU A 378 -3.07 41.94 -6.06
C LEU A 378 -3.62 43.17 -5.32
N ARG A 379 -4.95 43.31 -5.23
CA ARG A 379 -5.56 44.39 -4.44
C ARG A 379 -5.19 44.31 -2.97
N ALA A 380 -5.01 43.12 -2.42
CA ALA A 380 -4.60 42.95 -1.02
C ALA A 380 -3.13 43.35 -0.83
N PHE A 381 -2.23 42.93 -1.72
CA PHE A 381 -0.82 43.30 -1.69
C PHE A 381 -0.60 44.80 -1.70
N LEU A 382 -1.34 45.57 -2.50
CA LEU A 382 -1.25 47.04 -2.49
C LEU A 382 -1.59 47.69 -1.14
N ARG A 383 -2.17 46.95 -0.18
CA ARG A 383 -2.43 47.39 1.20
C ARG A 383 -1.48 46.75 2.23
N GLN A 384 -0.44 46.08 1.78
CA GLN A 384 0.57 45.42 2.62
C GLN A 384 1.93 46.12 2.56
N ASP A 385 1.98 47.35 2.03
CA ASP A 385 3.21 48.12 1.85
C ASP A 385 4.33 47.35 1.08
N PRO A 386 4.05 46.83 -0.14
CA PRO A 386 5.00 46.00 -0.87
C PRO A 386 5.97 46.87 -1.68
N ASP A 387 7.23 46.46 -1.73
CA ASP A 387 8.23 47.02 -2.65
C ASP A 387 8.21 46.30 -3.99
N VAL A 388 7.99 44.97 -3.97
CA VAL A 388 8.00 44.12 -5.16
C VAL A 388 6.79 43.20 -5.13
N ILE A 389 6.03 43.18 -6.23
CA ILE A 389 4.92 42.26 -6.43
C ILE A 389 5.21 41.39 -7.65
N MET A 390 5.17 40.07 -7.47
CA MET A 390 5.16 39.11 -8.58
C MET A 390 3.77 38.50 -8.73
N ILE A 391 3.28 38.46 -9.96
CA ILE A 391 2.01 37.85 -10.31
C ILE A 391 2.34 36.69 -11.26
N GLY A 392 1.93 35.49 -10.89
CA GLY A 392 1.99 34.31 -11.73
C GLY A 392 1.03 34.39 -12.92
N GLU A 393 0.93 33.27 -13.63
CA GLU A 393 0.04 33.04 -14.78
C GLU A 393 -1.21 32.26 -14.37
#